data_AF-A0AAW6KLM9-F1
#
_entry.id   AF-A0AAW6KLM9-F1
#
_cell.length_a   1.000
_cell.length_b   1.000
_cell.length_c   1.000
_cell.angle_alpha   90.00
_cell.angle_beta   90.00
_cell.angle_gamma   90.00
#
_symmetry.space_group_name_H-M   'P 1'
#
loop_
_entity.id
_entity.type
_entity.pdbx_description
1 polymer ?
#
loop_
_entity_poly.entity_id
_entity_poly.type
_entity_poly.pdbx_seq_one_letter_code
_entity_poly.pdbx_strand_id
1 'polypeptide(L)'
;IAQTIAEVPVFSALGYRLAVYAAMLGFSIFYVMRYAEKVKAHPNTGLMYGSETEMNEETAAGHADLSFTGRHGLVLLITALGFGINMFGVFQWGWFLSELSAGFLIIGFAAGLAGGLGINNTFHSFVDGMKQVVYGALIVGFARAIVIVLENGQIIDTIINSLASAISSLPNEISAIGMFAVQIVINTFIPSGSGQAATTMPLMAPLADLLGFERQIAVFAYQYGDGI
;
A
#
# COMPACT_ATOMS: atom_id res chain seq x y z
N ILE A 1 13.21 -0.82 -4.62
CA ILE A 1 13.58 -2.21 -4.21
C ILE A 1 13.63 -3.13 -5.42
N ALA A 2 12.51 -3.47 -6.06
CA ALA A 2 12.51 -4.37 -7.23
C ALA A 2 13.44 -3.94 -8.38
N GLN A 3 13.48 -2.64 -8.71
CA GLN A 3 14.42 -2.11 -9.71
C GLN A 3 15.89 -2.34 -9.34
N THR A 4 16.22 -2.12 -8.06
CA THR A 4 17.57 -2.32 -7.53
C THR A 4 17.98 -3.78 -7.61
N ILE A 5 17.07 -4.71 -7.29
CA ILE A 5 17.32 -6.16 -7.36
C ILE A 5 17.44 -6.62 -8.82
N ALA A 6 16.61 -6.08 -9.73
CA ALA A 6 16.71 -6.35 -11.16
C ALA A 6 17.89 -5.63 -11.85
N GLU A 7 18.70 -4.89 -11.09
CA GLU A 7 19.84 -4.10 -11.59
C GLU A 7 19.46 -3.11 -12.70
N VAL A 8 18.22 -2.62 -12.68
CA VAL A 8 17.78 -1.54 -13.57
C VAL A 8 17.87 -0.19 -12.85
N PRO A 9 18.15 0.92 -13.56
CA PRO A 9 18.28 2.23 -12.93
C PRO A 9 17.03 2.60 -12.13
N VAL A 10 17.21 3.06 -10.90
CA VAL A 10 16.11 3.53 -10.06
C VAL A 10 15.46 4.74 -10.76
N PHE A 11 14.13 4.77 -10.79
CA PHE A 11 13.32 5.73 -11.58
C PHE A 11 13.38 5.55 -13.11
N SER A 12 13.98 4.47 -13.63
CA SER A 12 13.77 4.12 -15.04
C SER A 12 12.29 3.92 -15.35
N ALA A 13 11.88 4.34 -16.56
CA ALA A 13 10.50 4.31 -17.04
C ALA A 13 9.47 5.07 -16.19
N LEU A 14 9.90 6.09 -15.43
CA LEU A 14 9.00 6.93 -14.63
C LEU A 14 7.84 7.51 -15.43
N GLY A 15 8.09 8.01 -16.65
CA GLY A 15 7.05 8.56 -17.52
C GLY A 15 5.96 7.55 -17.86
N TYR A 16 6.34 6.30 -18.17
CA TYR A 16 5.38 5.22 -18.43
C TYR A 16 4.59 4.87 -17.16
N ARG A 17 5.25 4.76 -16.01
CA ARG A 17 4.58 4.52 -14.72
C ARG A 17 3.54 5.59 -14.39
N LEU A 18 3.89 6.87 -14.60
CA LEU A 18 2.99 7.99 -14.36
C LEU A 18 1.79 7.96 -15.31
N ALA A 19 1.99 7.61 -16.58
CA ALA A 19 0.91 7.47 -17.55
C ALA A 19 -0.07 6.35 -17.17
N VAL A 20 0.45 5.16 -16.82
CA VAL A 20 -0.38 4.03 -16.38
C VAL A 20 -1.10 4.35 -15.07
N TYR A 21 -0.39 4.94 -14.11
CA TYR A 21 -0.99 5.40 -12.85
C TYR A 21 -2.14 6.38 -13.08
N ALA A 22 -1.96 7.39 -13.92
CA ALA A 22 -3.00 8.36 -14.24
C ALA A 22 -4.21 7.71 -14.93
N ALA A 23 -3.98 6.75 -15.84
CA ALA A 23 -5.05 6.02 -16.51
C ALA A 23 -5.86 5.14 -15.55
N MET A 24 -5.17 4.35 -14.70
CA MET A 24 -5.84 3.49 -13.71
C MET A 24 -6.58 4.34 -12.67
N LEU A 25 -5.95 5.38 -12.13
CA LEU A 25 -6.57 6.30 -11.17
C LEU A 25 -7.81 6.97 -11.77
N GLY A 26 -7.70 7.49 -13.00
CA GLY A 26 -8.81 8.12 -13.71
C GLY A 26 -9.98 7.16 -13.92
N PHE A 27 -9.70 5.92 -14.34
CA PHE A 27 -10.72 4.88 -14.49
C PHE A 27 -11.39 4.53 -13.16
N SER A 28 -10.61 4.35 -12.09
CA SER A 28 -11.15 4.07 -10.75
C SER A 28 -12.04 5.20 -10.23
N ILE A 29 -11.61 6.46 -10.38
CA ILE A 29 -12.43 7.62 -10.01
C ILE A 29 -13.73 7.62 -10.82
N PHE A 30 -13.66 7.45 -12.14
CA PHE A 30 -14.85 7.40 -12.99
C PHE A 30 -15.81 6.29 -12.58
N TYR A 31 -15.30 5.07 -12.36
CA TYR A 31 -16.10 3.92 -11.97
C TYR A 31 -16.80 4.13 -10.62
N VAL A 32 -16.05 4.59 -9.62
CA VAL A 32 -16.58 4.86 -8.27
C VAL A 32 -17.60 5.99 -8.30
N MET A 33 -17.33 7.09 -9.01
CA MET A 33 -18.26 8.22 -9.13
C MET A 33 -19.55 7.81 -9.85
N ARG A 34 -19.44 7.04 -10.93
CA ARG A 34 -20.60 6.49 -11.63
C ARG A 34 -21.43 5.57 -10.73
N TYR A 35 -20.79 4.72 -9.94
CA TYR A 35 -21.48 3.87 -8.97
C TYR A 35 -22.16 4.71 -7.88
N ALA A 36 -21.47 5.70 -7.32
CA ALA A 36 -22.01 6.61 -6.31
C ALA A 36 -23.23 7.39 -6.84
N GLU A 37 -23.19 7.90 -8.07
CA GLU A 37 -24.34 8.54 -8.72
C GLU A 37 -25.51 7.57 -8.91
N LYS A 38 -25.24 6.33 -9.32
CA LYS A 38 -26.27 5.29 -9.47
C LYS A 38 -26.96 4.99 -8.14
N VAL A 39 -26.20 4.84 -7.06
CA VAL A 39 -26.74 4.59 -5.70
C VAL A 39 -27.50 5.81 -5.18
N LYS A 40 -27.01 7.03 -5.45
CA LYS A 40 -27.71 8.28 -5.09
C LYS A 40 -29.05 8.42 -5.82
N ALA A 41 -29.11 8.04 -7.10
CA ALA A 41 -30.34 8.10 -7.89
C ALA A 41 -31.32 6.96 -7.56
N HIS A 42 -30.81 5.77 -7.23
CA HIS A 42 -31.61 4.60 -6.88
C HIS A 42 -31.06 3.93 -5.62
N PRO A 43 -31.47 4.40 -4.42
CA PRO A 43 -30.98 3.90 -3.13
C PRO A 43 -31.14 2.38 -2.96
N ASN A 44 -32.16 1.81 -3.63
CA ASN A 44 -32.48 0.39 -3.61
C ASN A 44 -31.52 -0.51 -4.40
N THR A 45 -30.52 0.08 -5.08
CA THR A 45 -29.52 -0.65 -5.88
C THR A 45 -28.12 -0.68 -5.23
N GLY A 46 -27.97 -0.03 -4.07
CA GLY A 46 -26.72 -0.08 -3.32
C GLY A 46 -26.49 -1.46 -2.69
N LEU A 47 -25.23 -1.91 -2.66
CA LEU A 47 -24.84 -3.17 -2.01
C LEU A 47 -25.15 -3.18 -0.49
N MET A 48 -25.31 -1.99 0.10
CA MET A 48 -25.66 -1.76 1.50
C MET A 48 -27.18 -1.53 1.71
N TYR A 49 -28.01 -1.71 0.68
CA TYR A 49 -29.45 -1.52 0.80
C TYR A 49 -30.05 -2.51 1.82
N GLY A 50 -30.68 -1.98 2.87
CA GLY A 50 -31.24 -2.79 3.96
C GLY A 50 -30.23 -3.23 5.03
N SER A 51 -28.94 -2.87 4.89
CA SER A 51 -28.03 -2.92 6.03
C SER A 51 -28.27 -1.69 6.89
N GLU A 52 -28.59 -1.88 8.17
CA GLU A 52 -28.50 -0.83 9.17
C GLU A 52 -27.03 -0.44 9.25
N THR A 53 -26.62 0.51 8.41
CA THR A 53 -25.35 1.18 8.63
C THR A 53 -25.59 1.94 9.92
N GLU A 54 -25.06 1.43 11.04
CA GLU A 54 -24.75 2.22 12.23
C GLU A 54 -23.77 3.30 11.77
N MET A 55 -24.30 4.30 11.06
CA MET A 55 -23.61 5.52 10.76
C MET A 55 -23.50 6.17 12.12
N ASN A 56 -22.40 5.89 12.84
CA ASN A 56 -22.09 6.47 14.14
C ASN A 56 -22.59 7.92 14.11
N GLU A 57 -23.56 8.24 14.97
CA GLU A 57 -24.23 9.54 14.97
C GLU A 57 -23.23 10.71 15.10
N GLU A 58 -22.01 10.43 15.57
CA GLU A 58 -20.85 11.33 15.52
C GLU A 58 -20.46 11.81 14.11
N THR A 59 -20.58 10.96 13.09
CA THR A 59 -20.25 11.31 11.69
C THR A 59 -21.34 12.15 11.03
N ALA A 60 -22.60 11.97 11.47
CA ALA A 60 -23.75 12.74 10.97
C ALA A 60 -23.87 14.12 11.64
N ALA A 61 -23.37 14.26 12.88
CA ALA A 61 -23.38 15.50 13.65
C ALA A 61 -22.31 16.54 13.21
N GLY A 62 -21.53 16.24 12.17
CA GLY A 62 -20.32 16.98 11.78
C GLY A 62 -20.51 18.23 10.91
N HIS A 63 -21.66 18.90 10.95
CA HIS A 63 -21.81 20.27 10.40
C HIS A 63 -22.07 21.29 11.51
N ALA A 64 -21.47 21.08 12.69
CA ALA A 64 -21.25 22.20 13.60
C ALA A 64 -20.31 23.18 12.90
N ASP A 65 -20.66 24.46 12.92
CA ASP A 65 -19.88 25.57 12.36
C ASP A 65 -18.54 25.68 13.12
N LEU A 66 -17.60 24.80 12.81
CA LEU A 66 -16.28 24.72 13.44
C LEU A 66 -15.44 25.87 12.89
N SER A 67 -15.52 27.02 13.56
CA SER A 67 -14.63 28.14 13.28
C SER A 67 -13.16 27.68 13.33
N PHE A 68 -12.43 27.93 12.24
CA PHE A 68 -11.02 27.56 12.14
C PHE A 68 -10.20 28.40 13.12
N THR A 69 -9.70 27.77 14.18
CA THR A 69 -8.85 28.43 15.17
C THR A 69 -7.39 28.40 14.76
N GLY A 70 -6.58 29.34 15.29
CA GLY A 70 -5.12 29.33 15.08
C GLY A 70 -4.44 28.04 15.55
N ARG A 71 -5.04 27.31 16.50
CA ARG A 71 -4.57 25.99 16.94
C ARG A 71 -4.77 24.93 15.86
N HIS A 72 -5.87 24.95 15.13
CA HIS A 72 -6.08 24.06 13.97
C HIS A 72 -5.01 24.33 12.90
N GLY A 73 -4.69 25.60 12.63
CA GLY A 73 -3.58 25.98 11.74
C GLY A 73 -2.22 25.45 12.19
N LEU A 74 -1.92 25.55 13.49
CA LEU A 74 -0.68 25.02 14.07
C LEU A 74 -0.58 23.49 13.95
N VAL A 75 -1.67 22.77 14.22
CA VAL A 75 -1.73 21.30 14.08
C VAL A 75 -1.52 20.87 12.62
N LEU A 76 -2.15 21.57 11.67
CA LEU A 76 -1.96 21.32 10.24
C LEU A 76 -0.51 21.58 9.81
N LEU A 77 0.10 22.66 10.32
CA LEU A 77 1.50 22.98 10.04
C LEU A 77 2.46 21.93 10.61
N ILE A 78 2.25 21.47 11.85
CA ILE A 78 3.06 20.39 12.45
C ILE A 78 2.94 19.11 11.62
N THR A 79 1.72 18.78 11.22
CA THR A 79 1.46 17.60 10.39
C THR A 79 2.17 17.72 9.04
N ALA A 80 2.01 18.85 8.34
CA ALA A 80 2.64 19.10 7.05
C ALA A 80 4.18 19.08 7.12
N LEU A 81 4.77 19.73 8.13
CA LEU A 81 6.22 19.68 8.36
C LEU A 81 6.69 18.26 8.67
N GLY A 82 5.92 17.52 9.47
CA GLY A 82 6.18 16.12 9.78
C GLY A 82 6.23 15.24 8.53
N PHE A 83 5.26 15.37 7.64
CA PHE A 83 5.27 14.71 6.33
C PHE A 83 6.50 15.12 5.50
N GLY A 84 6.84 16.42 5.49
CA GLY A 84 8.04 16.91 4.79
C GLY A 84 9.34 16.32 5.33
N ILE A 85 9.49 16.23 6.66
CA ILE A 85 10.65 15.63 7.32
C ILE A 85 10.73 14.13 7.02
N ASN A 86 9.61 13.41 7.12
CA ASN A 86 9.57 11.99 6.77
C ASN A 86 9.96 11.77 5.32
N MET A 87 9.43 12.58 4.39
CA MET A 87 9.78 12.50 2.98
C MET A 87 11.27 12.77 2.75
N PHE A 88 11.81 13.83 3.37
CA PHE A 88 13.24 14.14 3.30
C PHE A 88 14.11 13.00 3.89
N GLY A 89 13.70 12.43 5.02
CA GLY A 89 14.37 11.31 5.68
C GLY A 89 14.43 10.08 4.79
N VAL A 90 13.36 9.78 4.04
CA VAL A 90 13.35 8.67 3.07
C VAL A 90 14.37 8.92 1.96
N PHE A 91 14.40 10.12 1.37
CA PHE A 91 15.26 10.39 0.21
C PHE A 91 16.74 10.63 0.55
N GLN A 92 17.03 11.25 1.71
CA GLN A 92 18.39 11.68 2.06
C GLN A 92 19.05 10.79 3.10
N TRP A 93 18.27 10.25 4.03
CA TRP A 93 18.78 9.45 5.15
C TRP A 93 18.42 7.97 5.03
N GLY A 94 17.67 7.59 3.99
CA GLY A 94 17.26 6.20 3.76
C GLY A 94 16.32 5.68 4.83
N TRP A 95 15.54 6.56 5.48
CA TRP A 95 14.57 6.15 6.50
C TRP A 95 13.58 5.13 5.96
N PHE A 96 13.28 4.12 6.77
CA PHE A 96 12.34 3.07 6.42
C PHE A 96 11.27 2.94 7.50
N LEU A 97 10.68 1.76 7.64
CA LEU A 97 9.52 1.51 8.49
C LEU A 97 9.70 2.04 9.92
N SER A 98 10.83 1.73 10.57
CA SER A 98 11.08 2.09 11.97
C SER A 98 11.13 3.60 12.19
N GLU A 99 11.91 4.31 11.38
CA GLU A 99 12.09 5.75 11.49
C GLU A 99 10.80 6.49 11.11
N LEU A 100 10.09 6.02 10.08
CA LEU A 100 8.81 6.59 9.67
C LEU A 100 7.73 6.39 10.75
N SER A 101 7.64 5.20 11.35
CA SER A 101 6.73 4.95 12.47
C SER A 101 7.03 5.85 13.67
N ALA A 102 8.30 6.01 14.03
CA ALA A 102 8.71 6.94 15.08
C ALA A 102 8.35 8.40 14.72
N GLY A 103 8.58 8.81 13.47
CA GLY A 103 8.21 10.12 12.95
C GLY A 103 6.71 10.39 13.07
N PHE A 104 5.86 9.46 12.63
CA PHE A 104 4.41 9.59 12.78
C PHE A 104 3.95 9.63 14.23
N LEU A 105 4.58 8.87 15.12
CA LEU A 105 4.31 8.94 16.56
C LEU A 105 4.63 10.35 17.10
N ILE A 106 5.82 10.88 16.79
CA ILE A 106 6.23 12.23 17.22
C ILE A 106 5.25 13.29 16.70
N ILE A 107 4.85 13.19 15.42
CA ILE A 107 3.87 14.10 14.82
C ILE A 107 2.53 14.03 15.57
N GLY A 108 2.02 12.83 15.86
CA GLY A 108 0.76 12.65 16.59
C GLY A 108 0.79 13.26 17.99
N PHE A 109 1.87 13.03 18.74
CA PHE A 109 2.04 13.62 20.07
C PHE A 109 2.20 15.14 20.01
N ALA A 110 3.03 15.66 19.10
CA ALA A 110 3.24 17.09 18.92
C ALA A 110 1.93 17.80 18.50
N ALA A 111 1.16 17.19 17.59
CA ALA A 111 -0.14 17.68 17.16
C ALA A 111 -1.15 17.70 18.32
N GLY A 112 -1.24 16.64 19.13
CA GLY A 112 -2.16 16.59 20.27
C GLY A 112 -1.86 17.67 21.31
N LEU A 113 -0.58 17.89 21.62
CA LEU A 113 -0.15 18.94 22.54
C LEU A 113 -0.41 20.35 21.96
N ALA A 114 -0.07 20.59 20.70
CA ALA A 114 -0.29 21.87 20.02
C ALA A 114 -1.78 22.20 19.82
N GLY A 115 -2.62 21.18 19.63
CA GLY A 115 -4.08 21.30 19.61
C GLY A 115 -4.68 21.68 20.96
N GLY A 116 -3.89 21.59 22.04
CA GLY A 116 -4.32 21.94 23.39
C GLY A 116 -5.06 20.82 24.11
N LEU A 117 -4.90 19.55 23.68
CA LEU A 117 -5.42 18.40 24.42
C LEU A 117 -4.72 18.24 25.78
N GLY A 118 -3.47 18.68 25.88
CA GLY A 118 -2.61 18.40 27.04
C GLY A 118 -2.11 16.95 27.02
N ILE A 119 -1.19 16.62 27.93
CA ILE A 119 -0.48 15.32 27.91
C ILE A 119 -1.45 14.16 28.08
N ASN A 120 -2.28 14.18 29.13
CA ASN A 120 -3.17 13.06 29.45
C ASN A 120 -4.17 12.79 28.32
N ASN A 121 -4.84 13.82 27.80
CA ASN A 121 -5.80 13.61 26.72
C ASN A 121 -5.12 13.22 25.42
N THR A 122 -3.89 13.69 25.14
CA THR A 122 -3.11 13.22 23.98
C THR A 122 -2.84 11.72 24.08
N PHE A 123 -2.45 11.22 25.26
CA PHE A 123 -2.29 9.78 25.49
C PHE A 123 -3.62 9.02 25.39
N HIS A 124 -4.71 9.55 25.93
CA HIS A 124 -6.03 8.93 25.79
C HIS A 124 -6.45 8.84 24.32
N SER A 125 -6.34 9.93 23.54
CA SER A 125 -6.64 9.93 22.11
C SER A 125 -5.73 8.98 21.33
N PHE A 126 -4.45 8.87 21.69
CA PHE A 126 -3.54 7.90 21.09
C PHE A 126 -3.99 6.46 21.36
N VAL A 127 -4.35 6.13 22.60
CA VAL A 127 -4.87 4.81 22.97
C VAL A 127 -6.19 4.51 22.27
N ASP A 128 -7.09 5.48 22.16
CA ASP A 128 -8.35 5.31 21.45
C ASP A 128 -8.13 5.10 19.95
N GLY A 129 -7.18 5.81 19.35
CA GLY A 129 -6.73 5.55 17.98
C GLY A 129 -6.18 4.13 17.82
N MET A 130 -5.35 3.65 18.75
CA MET A 130 -4.84 2.27 18.72
C MET A 130 -5.97 1.24 18.77
N LYS A 131 -6.96 1.41 19.66
CA LYS A 131 -8.09 0.46 19.80
C LYS A 131 -8.81 0.22 18.47
N GLN A 132 -8.97 1.26 17.65
CA GLN A 132 -9.64 1.17 16.35
C GLN A 132 -8.89 0.29 15.34
N VAL A 133 -7.56 0.18 15.47
CA VAL A 133 -6.70 -0.56 14.53
C VAL A 133 -6.23 -1.91 15.07
N VAL A 134 -6.34 -2.17 16.38
CA VAL A 134 -5.83 -3.40 17.02
C VAL A 134 -6.37 -4.68 16.36
N TYR A 135 -7.66 -4.73 16.04
CA TYR A 135 -8.24 -5.91 15.38
C TYR A 135 -7.58 -6.18 14.02
N GLY A 136 -7.46 -5.15 13.18
CA GLY A 136 -6.77 -5.24 11.90
C GLY A 136 -5.29 -5.58 12.06
N ALA A 137 -4.60 -4.99 13.03
CA ALA A 137 -3.19 -5.26 13.32
C ALA A 137 -2.94 -6.71 13.73
N LEU A 138 -3.84 -7.31 14.52
CA LEU A 138 -3.76 -8.74 14.88
C LEU A 138 -3.90 -9.62 13.64
N ILE A 139 -4.89 -9.36 12.77
CA ILE A 139 -5.08 -10.10 11.52
C ILE A 139 -3.83 -9.99 10.63
N VAL A 140 -3.31 -8.78 10.44
CA VAL A 140 -2.09 -8.53 9.66
C VAL A 140 -0.89 -9.25 10.28
N GLY A 141 -0.77 -9.25 11.61
CA GLY A 141 0.28 -9.97 12.34
C GLY A 141 0.23 -11.48 12.11
N PHE A 142 -0.96 -12.09 12.21
CA PHE A 142 -1.16 -13.51 11.91
C PHE A 142 -0.86 -13.85 10.45
N ALA A 143 -1.38 -13.05 9.51
CA ALA A 143 -1.10 -13.21 8.10
C ALA A 143 0.42 -13.18 7.84
N ARG A 144 1.12 -12.18 8.40
CA ARG A 144 2.57 -12.05 8.27
C ARG A 144 3.33 -13.23 8.90
N ALA A 145 2.87 -13.75 10.03
CA ALA A 145 3.49 -14.91 10.67
C ALA A 145 3.43 -16.16 9.78
N ILE A 146 2.30 -16.41 9.10
CA ILE A 146 2.19 -17.52 8.12
C ILE A 146 3.23 -17.35 7.02
N VAL A 147 3.34 -16.14 6.45
CA VAL A 147 4.34 -15.85 5.40
C VAL A 147 5.76 -16.14 5.88
N ILE A 148 6.12 -15.67 7.08
CA ILE A 148 7.45 -15.88 7.66
C ILE A 148 7.74 -17.38 7.83
N VAL A 149 6.74 -18.19 8.23
CA VAL A 149 6.92 -19.64 8.34
C VAL A 149 7.13 -20.29 6.97
N LEU A 150 6.36 -19.89 5.95
CA LEU A 150 6.51 -20.41 4.58
C LEU A 150 7.87 -20.00 3.96
N GLU A 151 8.33 -18.78 4.25
CA GLU A 151 9.62 -18.24 3.81
C GLU A 151 10.78 -18.96 4.50
N ASN A 152 10.77 -19.05 5.83
CA ASN A 152 11.81 -19.77 6.58
C ASN A 152 11.81 -21.28 6.28
N GLY A 153 10.66 -21.84 5.93
CA GLY A 153 10.53 -23.24 5.51
C GLY A 153 10.93 -23.50 4.05
N GLN A 154 11.36 -22.48 3.30
CA GLN A 154 11.71 -22.57 1.87
C GLN A 154 10.56 -23.10 0.97
N ILE A 155 9.32 -22.99 1.45
CA ILE A 155 8.12 -23.39 0.70
C ILE A 155 7.85 -22.36 -0.40
N ILE A 156 8.02 -21.08 -0.08
CA ILE A 156 7.87 -19.97 -1.04
C ILE A 156 8.85 -20.14 -2.20
N ASP A 157 10.13 -20.44 -1.94
CA ASP A 157 11.13 -20.67 -2.99
C ASP A 157 10.76 -21.84 -3.90
N THR A 158 10.22 -22.92 -3.32
CA THR A 158 9.75 -24.08 -4.08
C THR A 158 8.59 -23.73 -5.01
N ILE A 159 7.61 -22.96 -4.52
CA ILE A 159 6.47 -22.47 -5.32
C ILE A 159 6.98 -21.57 -6.45
N ILE A 160 7.83 -20.59 -6.13
CA ILE A 160 8.38 -19.65 -7.12
C ILE A 160 9.14 -20.40 -8.20
N ASN A 161 10.03 -21.33 -7.83
CA ASN A 161 10.82 -22.10 -8.80
C ASN A 161 9.94 -22.97 -9.71
N SER A 162 8.88 -23.58 -9.15
CA SER A 162 7.92 -24.37 -9.92
C SER A 162 7.15 -23.50 -10.92
N LEU A 163 6.68 -22.33 -10.48
CA LEU A 163 5.95 -21.39 -11.32
C LEU A 163 6.83 -20.77 -12.41
N ALA A 164 8.08 -20.46 -12.10
CA ALA A 164 9.03 -19.96 -13.09
C ALA A 164 9.42 -21.01 -14.14
N SER A 165 9.58 -22.26 -13.72
CA SER A 165 9.77 -23.38 -14.64
C SER A 165 8.57 -23.52 -15.57
N ALA A 166 7.35 -23.35 -15.08
CA ALA A 166 6.15 -23.35 -15.92
C ALA A 166 6.17 -22.20 -16.94
N ILE A 167 6.58 -20.98 -16.55
CA ILE A 167 6.72 -19.85 -17.49
C ILE A 167 7.73 -20.18 -18.59
N SER A 168 8.87 -20.79 -18.25
CA SER A 168 9.91 -21.13 -19.23
C SER A 168 9.45 -22.11 -20.32
N SER A 169 8.34 -22.83 -20.09
CA SER A 169 7.74 -23.73 -21.06
C SER A 169 6.68 -23.07 -21.96
N LEU A 170 6.31 -21.81 -21.69
CA LEU A 170 5.34 -21.06 -22.48
C LEU A 170 5.99 -20.46 -23.73
N PRO A 171 5.21 -20.23 -24.80
CA PRO A 171 5.63 -19.37 -25.90
C PRO A 171 6.02 -17.98 -25.41
N ASN A 172 7.04 -17.39 -26.04
CA ASN A 172 7.55 -16.07 -25.65
C ASN A 172 6.45 -15.00 -25.67
N GLU A 173 5.48 -15.09 -26.57
CA GLU A 173 4.41 -14.09 -26.73
C GLU A 173 3.53 -13.94 -25.48
N ILE A 174 3.38 -15.00 -24.68
CA ILE A 174 2.54 -14.99 -23.47
C ILE A 174 3.36 -15.07 -22.18
N SER A 175 4.67 -15.24 -22.26
CA SER A 175 5.53 -15.43 -21.09
C SER A 175 5.56 -14.19 -20.19
N ALA A 176 5.48 -12.97 -20.75
CA ALA A 176 5.37 -11.74 -19.97
C ALA A 176 4.07 -11.67 -19.14
N ILE A 177 2.96 -12.17 -19.70
CA ILE A 177 1.69 -12.31 -18.98
C ILE A 177 1.81 -13.40 -17.90
N GLY A 178 2.53 -14.49 -18.20
CA GLY A 178 2.86 -15.53 -17.23
C GLY A 178 3.62 -14.98 -16.03
N MET A 179 4.63 -14.13 -16.24
CA MET A 179 5.37 -13.47 -15.15
C MET A 179 4.44 -12.64 -14.26
N PHE A 180 3.51 -11.89 -14.86
CA PHE A 180 2.50 -11.13 -14.11
C PHE A 180 1.54 -12.04 -13.33
N ALA A 181 1.06 -13.12 -13.94
CA ALA A 181 0.18 -14.09 -13.28
C ALA A 181 0.86 -14.76 -12.08
N VAL A 182 2.15 -15.09 -12.19
CA VAL A 182 2.92 -15.61 -11.06
C VAL A 182 3.02 -14.58 -9.94
N GLN A 183 3.22 -13.30 -10.27
CA GLN A 183 3.27 -12.26 -9.24
C GLN A 183 1.93 -12.08 -8.51
N ILE A 184 0.79 -12.24 -9.19
CA ILE A 184 -0.54 -12.26 -8.54
C ILE A 184 -0.66 -13.46 -7.57
N VAL A 185 -0.26 -14.65 -8.03
CA VAL A 185 -0.32 -15.85 -7.18
C VAL A 185 0.57 -15.70 -5.96
N ILE A 186 1.78 -15.16 -6.12
CA ILE A 186 2.70 -14.92 -5.01
C ILE A 186 2.20 -13.81 -4.08
N ASN A 187 1.57 -12.75 -4.59
CA ASN A 187 1.01 -11.69 -3.76
C ASN A 187 -0.01 -12.23 -2.73
N THR A 188 -0.75 -13.29 -3.10
CA THR A 188 -1.66 -14.00 -2.17
C THR A 188 -0.93 -14.58 -0.94
N PHE A 189 0.33 -14.99 -1.10
CA PHE A 189 1.15 -15.56 -0.02
C PHE A 189 2.08 -14.54 0.62
N ILE A 190 2.51 -13.49 -0.09
CA ILE A 190 3.43 -12.46 0.38
C ILE A 190 2.79 -11.08 0.14
N PRO A 191 1.90 -10.61 1.04
CA PRO A 191 1.18 -9.35 0.88
C PRO A 191 2.06 -8.11 1.15
N SER A 192 3.35 -8.31 1.44
CA SER A 192 4.30 -7.23 1.66
C SER A 192 5.08 -6.99 0.37
N GLY A 193 4.83 -5.87 -0.31
CA GLY A 193 5.51 -5.57 -1.56
C GLY A 193 7.04 -5.61 -1.46
N SER A 194 7.64 -5.08 -0.38
CA SER A 194 9.10 -5.14 -0.17
C SER A 194 9.60 -6.58 0.03
N GLY A 195 8.88 -7.41 0.79
CA GLY A 195 9.20 -8.84 0.94
C GLY A 195 9.05 -9.61 -0.37
N GLN A 196 7.93 -9.41 -1.07
CA GLN A 196 7.67 -10.04 -2.36
C GLN A 196 8.75 -9.67 -3.39
N ALA A 197 9.18 -8.40 -3.44
CA ALA A 197 10.27 -7.98 -4.31
C ALA A 197 11.59 -8.69 -3.95
N ALA A 198 11.91 -8.80 -2.66
CA ALA A 198 13.13 -9.46 -2.19
C ALA A 198 13.19 -10.95 -2.57
N THR A 199 12.05 -11.65 -2.50
CA THR A 199 12.00 -13.09 -2.79
C THR A 199 11.84 -13.41 -4.27
N THR A 200 11.04 -12.64 -5.02
CA THR A 200 10.69 -13.00 -6.41
C THR A 200 11.64 -12.41 -7.45
N MET A 201 12.15 -11.19 -7.23
CA MET A 201 12.95 -10.50 -8.24
C MET A 201 14.30 -11.16 -8.55
N PRO A 202 15.02 -11.78 -7.59
CA PRO A 202 16.25 -12.51 -7.89
C PRO A 202 16.06 -13.65 -8.89
N LEU A 203 14.83 -14.16 -9.01
CA LEU A 203 14.49 -15.23 -9.94
C LEU A 203 13.84 -14.68 -11.23
N MET A 204 12.98 -13.66 -11.10
CA MET A 204 12.28 -13.07 -12.23
C MET A 204 13.19 -12.26 -13.16
N ALA A 205 14.24 -11.61 -12.64
CA ALA A 205 15.18 -10.86 -13.47
C ALA A 205 16.00 -11.78 -14.39
N PRO A 206 16.65 -12.87 -13.92
CA PRO A 206 17.29 -13.84 -14.80
C PRO A 206 16.30 -14.54 -15.74
N LEU A 207 15.08 -14.81 -15.30
CA LEU A 207 14.04 -15.39 -16.16
C LEU A 207 13.69 -14.47 -17.34
N ALA A 208 13.61 -13.16 -17.11
CA ALA A 208 13.44 -12.18 -18.19
C ALA A 208 14.59 -12.26 -19.20
N ASP A 209 15.84 -12.30 -18.73
CA ASP A 209 17.01 -12.41 -19.60
C ASP A 209 16.97 -13.69 -20.45
N LEU A 210 16.60 -14.84 -19.84
CA LEU A 210 16.47 -16.13 -20.53
C LEU A 210 15.40 -16.12 -21.62
N LEU A 211 14.31 -15.40 -21.41
CA LEU A 211 13.21 -15.26 -22.36
C LEU A 211 13.46 -14.16 -23.40
N GLY A 212 14.60 -13.46 -23.32
CA GLY A 212 14.95 -12.36 -24.22
C GLY A 212 14.20 -11.05 -23.92
N PHE A 213 13.65 -10.91 -22.72
CA PHE A 213 12.96 -9.71 -22.27
C PHE A 213 13.90 -8.75 -21.55
N GLU A 214 13.60 -7.45 -21.63
CA GLU A 214 14.22 -6.49 -20.74
C GLU A 214 13.80 -6.78 -19.30
N ARG A 215 14.75 -6.74 -18.36
CA ARG A 215 14.47 -6.88 -16.91
C ARG A 215 13.43 -5.88 -16.39
N GLN A 216 13.22 -4.77 -17.09
CA GLN A 216 12.16 -3.81 -16.80
C GLN A 216 10.76 -4.44 -16.91
N ILE A 217 10.55 -5.42 -17.80
CA ILE A 217 9.30 -6.17 -17.93
C ILE A 217 9.03 -6.99 -16.67
N ALA A 218 10.07 -7.62 -16.09
CA ALA A 218 9.96 -8.31 -14.80
C ALA A 218 9.54 -7.36 -13.67
N VAL A 219 10.13 -6.15 -13.65
CA VAL A 219 9.77 -5.11 -12.68
C VAL A 219 8.32 -4.67 -12.84
N PHE A 220 7.82 -4.54 -14.07
CA PHE A 220 6.42 -4.20 -14.33
C PHE A 220 5.46 -5.33 -13.96
N ALA A 221 5.81 -6.58 -14.29
CA ALA A 221 5.04 -7.75 -13.89
C ALA A 221 4.89 -7.81 -12.35
N TYR A 222 5.97 -7.57 -11.61
CA TYR A 222 5.94 -7.42 -10.16
C TYR A 222 5.07 -6.23 -9.72
N GLN A 223 5.32 -5.03 -10.24
CA GLN A 223 4.66 -3.81 -9.80
C GLN A 223 3.13 -3.85 -10.01
N TYR A 224 2.68 -4.39 -11.14
CA TYR A 224 1.26 -4.51 -11.42
C TYR A 224 0.63 -5.70 -10.70
N GLY A 225 1.38 -6.80 -10.51
CA GLY A 225 0.89 -7.95 -9.76
C GLY A 225 0.74 -7.67 -8.27
N ASP A 226 1.61 -6.84 -7.69
CA ASP A 226 1.54 -6.39 -6.28
C ASP A 226 0.47 -5.30 -6.07
N GLY A 227 0.09 -4.59 -7.13
CA GLY A 227 -0.87 -3.49 -7.08
C GLY A 227 -2.34 -3.90 -7.23
N ILE A 228 -2.63 -5.18 -7.46
CA ILE A 228 -3.98 -5.77 -7.56
C ILE A 228 -4.27 -6.54 -6.29
#